data_AF-A0A168PRH0-F1
#
_entry.id   AF-A0A168PRH0-F1
#
_cell.length_a   1.000
_cell.length_b   1.000
_cell.length_c   1.000
_cell.angle_alpha   90.00
_cell.angle_beta   90.00
_cell.angle_gamma   90.00
#
_symmetry.space_group_name_H-M   'P 1'
#
loop_
_entity.id
_entity.type
_entity.pdbx_description
1 polymer ?
#
loop_
_entity_poly.entity_id
_entity_poly.type
_entity_poly.pdbx_seq_one_letter_code
_entity_poly.pdbx_strand_id
1 'polypeptide(L)'
;MTLQGCVEHDAYLYINYVSLAWSALCSVLVLGIVGWRVLYRGQKIVEFHGLFPRVKPIESLGLFGGLFNFSRMIHSIILITDVAPWPTFRLFMFDLSWQLGFTAFTCYFFGVSHTLSVSNRVIFKAWVGSTTFFEAVSTATTLVPFIVPTIFNIMSGIYATQGNMALAGKYTSVNYYCWAVFAFVLAILIMFAGLRLIALLNDHLSSQLNRHNNMAKIKTGALKIKITMLAGCATLICLAIIACLYAAARFSITLHSSYSITLATIVNFIGPATSTVICLAVLLNPAIVSTLGFWSFGSISESQSLPPPFESNTPSTIPPPDHSFYHALHHDIKLDQDEKEPDMNPQYSDIPYGYPRSHPSNTNRLENDQMRYNCTTEAIRLQRPWSPSKPNTITQSDIKDHLPASG
;
A
#
# COMPACT_ATOMS: atom_id res chain seq x y z
N MET A 1 -16.66 17.76 -0.47
CA MET A 1 -15.98 18.84 -1.21
C MET A 1 -16.29 18.67 -2.67
N THR A 2 -16.97 19.65 -3.25
CA THR A 2 -17.16 19.80 -4.69
C THR A 2 -16.02 20.64 -5.23
N LEU A 3 -15.54 20.31 -6.44
CA LEU A 3 -14.57 21.18 -7.12
C LEU A 3 -15.24 22.42 -7.72
N GLN A 4 -16.57 22.37 -7.89
CA GLN A 4 -17.35 23.45 -8.47
C GLN A 4 -17.41 24.65 -7.51
N GLY A 5 -17.19 25.85 -8.04
CA GLY A 5 -17.30 27.12 -7.30
C GLY A 5 -16.05 27.54 -6.51
N CYS A 6 -14.93 26.82 -6.64
CA CYS A 6 -13.65 27.22 -6.07
C CYS A 6 -12.81 28.02 -7.08
N VAL A 7 -12.01 28.98 -6.59
CA VAL A 7 -11.06 29.74 -7.42
C VAL A 7 -10.02 28.82 -8.08
N GLU A 8 -9.68 27.71 -7.41
CA GLU A 8 -8.73 26.72 -7.92
C GLU A 8 -9.36 25.61 -8.78
N HIS A 9 -10.59 25.81 -9.27
CA HIS A 9 -11.32 24.77 -10.00
C HIS A 9 -10.49 24.14 -11.13
N ASP A 10 -9.93 24.98 -12.01
CA ASP A 10 -9.20 24.52 -13.19
C ASP A 10 -7.92 23.75 -12.82
N ALA A 11 -7.22 24.19 -11.77
CA ALA A 11 -6.02 23.53 -11.29
C ALA A 11 -6.31 22.13 -10.74
N TYR A 12 -7.34 21.98 -9.91
CA TYR A 12 -7.74 20.67 -9.39
C TYR A 12 -8.26 19.75 -10.47
N LEU A 13 -8.99 20.28 -11.44
CA LEU A 13 -9.52 19.53 -12.58
C LEU A 13 -8.37 18.99 -13.45
N TYR A 14 -7.35 19.80 -13.74
CA TYR A 14 -6.14 19.36 -14.43
C TYR A 14 -5.38 18.26 -13.67
N ILE A 15 -5.16 18.45 -12.36
CA ILE A 15 -4.49 17.44 -11.51
C ILE A 15 -5.23 16.10 -11.57
N ASN A 16 -6.58 16.12 -11.50
CA ASN A 16 -7.38 14.91 -11.55
C ASN A 16 -7.38 14.23 -12.92
N TYR A 17 -7.32 14.98 -14.04
CA TYR A 17 -7.19 14.37 -15.36
C TYR A 17 -5.86 13.62 -15.52
N VAL A 18 -4.76 14.25 -15.11
CA VAL A 18 -3.43 13.61 -15.17
C VAL A 18 -3.38 12.39 -14.24
N SER A 19 -3.93 12.51 -13.03
CA SER A 19 -4.01 11.40 -12.06
C SER A 19 -4.84 10.24 -12.61
N LEU A 20 -5.99 10.54 -13.25
CA LEU A 20 -6.85 9.56 -13.89
C LEU A 20 -6.10 8.80 -14.99
N ALA A 21 -5.44 9.51 -15.92
CA ALA A 21 -4.72 8.89 -17.02
C ALA A 21 -3.56 8.02 -16.53
N TRP A 22 -2.77 8.51 -15.58
CA TRP A 22 -1.64 7.78 -15.01
C TRP A 22 -2.10 6.55 -14.22
N SER A 23 -3.08 6.69 -13.32
CA SER A 23 -3.62 5.56 -12.57
C SER A 23 -4.28 4.52 -13.45
N ALA A 24 -5.00 4.91 -14.51
CA ALA A 24 -5.56 3.97 -15.47
C ALA A 24 -4.47 3.12 -16.14
N LEU A 25 -3.41 3.77 -16.65
CA LEU A 25 -2.27 3.10 -17.28
C LEU A 25 -1.58 2.14 -16.29
N CYS A 26 -1.28 2.61 -15.08
CA CYS A 26 -0.67 1.77 -14.04
C CYS A 26 -1.55 0.56 -13.68
N SER A 27 -2.86 0.76 -13.54
CA SER A 27 -3.79 -0.31 -13.20
C SER A 27 -3.82 -1.40 -14.28
N VAL A 28 -3.95 -1.02 -15.55
CA VAL A 28 -3.94 -1.96 -16.69
C VAL A 28 -2.64 -2.76 -16.74
N LEU A 29 -1.49 -2.09 -16.63
CA LEU A 29 -0.19 -2.75 -16.67
C LEU A 29 0.01 -3.72 -15.51
N VAL A 30 -0.25 -3.28 -14.27
CA VAL A 30 -0.03 -4.09 -13.07
C VAL A 30 -1.01 -5.27 -13.02
N LEU A 31 -2.30 -5.04 -13.27
CA LEU A 31 -3.30 -6.11 -13.29
C LEU A 31 -3.08 -7.07 -14.45
N GLY A 32 -2.59 -6.60 -15.61
CA GLY A 32 -2.19 -7.47 -16.71
C GLY A 32 -1.03 -8.40 -16.34
N ILE A 33 0.01 -7.89 -15.68
CA ILE A 33 1.15 -8.70 -15.19
C ILE A 33 0.70 -9.71 -14.14
N VAL A 34 -0.12 -9.30 -13.19
CA VAL A 34 -0.65 -10.18 -12.13
C VAL A 34 -1.58 -11.23 -12.73
N GLY A 35 -2.48 -10.84 -13.65
CA GLY A 35 -3.38 -11.75 -14.35
C GLY A 35 -2.63 -12.80 -15.14
N TRP A 36 -1.60 -12.41 -15.90
CA TRP A 36 -0.71 -13.34 -16.59
C TRP A 36 -0.04 -14.34 -15.62
N ARG A 37 0.48 -13.85 -14.50
CA ARG A 37 1.12 -14.70 -13.49
C ARG A 37 0.17 -15.69 -12.82
N VAL A 38 -1.02 -15.25 -12.48
CA VAL A 38 -2.00 -16.07 -11.76
C VAL A 38 -2.67 -17.05 -12.71
N LEU A 39 -3.15 -16.59 -13.85
CA LEU A 39 -3.92 -17.41 -14.80
C LEU A 39 -3.02 -18.31 -15.66
N TYR A 40 -1.93 -17.78 -16.21
CA TYR A 40 -1.09 -18.55 -17.14
C TYR A 40 0.01 -19.35 -16.43
N ARG A 41 0.62 -18.81 -15.37
CA ARG A 41 1.67 -19.52 -14.60
C ARG A 41 1.13 -20.29 -13.39
N GLY A 42 -0.17 -20.20 -13.10
CA GLY A 42 -0.80 -20.88 -11.96
C GLY A 42 -0.28 -20.40 -10.60
N GLN A 43 0.27 -19.18 -10.51
CA GLN A 43 0.77 -18.66 -9.24
C GLN A 43 -0.40 -18.33 -8.31
N LYS A 44 -0.34 -18.80 -7.07
CA LYS A 44 -1.33 -18.49 -6.04
C LYS A 44 -0.99 -17.14 -5.39
N ILE A 45 -1.98 -16.26 -5.24
CA ILE A 45 -1.80 -14.98 -4.54
C ILE A 45 -1.78 -15.19 -3.02
N VAL A 46 -2.68 -16.06 -2.54
CA VAL A 46 -2.86 -16.39 -1.14
C VAL A 46 -2.87 -17.90 -0.99
N GLU A 47 -2.07 -18.41 -0.08
CA GLU A 47 -2.08 -19.80 0.37
C GLU A 47 -2.65 -19.82 1.79
N PHE A 48 -3.66 -20.67 2.05
CA PHE A 48 -4.22 -20.81 3.38
C PHE A 48 -3.51 -21.95 4.11
N HIS A 49 -3.07 -21.69 5.34
CA HIS A 49 -2.53 -22.71 6.23
C HIS A 49 -3.23 -22.57 7.60
N GLY A 50 -4.27 -23.36 7.81
CA GLY A 50 -5.19 -23.16 8.94
C GLY A 50 -6.07 -21.92 8.74
N LEU A 51 -6.18 -21.08 9.77
CA LEU A 51 -7.04 -19.89 9.78
C LEU A 51 -6.39 -18.63 9.18
N PHE A 52 -5.07 -18.63 8.96
CA PHE A 52 -4.34 -17.43 8.57
C PHE A 52 -3.93 -17.45 7.08
N PRO A 53 -4.20 -16.36 6.34
CA PRO A 53 -3.79 -16.23 4.94
C PRO A 53 -2.29 -15.95 4.83
N ARG A 54 -1.57 -16.74 4.02
CA ARG A 54 -0.17 -16.51 3.65
C ARG A 54 -0.10 -15.88 2.27
N VAL A 55 0.13 -14.58 2.25
CA VAL A 55 0.22 -13.80 1.01
C VAL A 55 1.58 -13.99 0.34
N LYS A 56 1.59 -14.24 -0.97
CA LYS A 56 2.84 -14.20 -1.76
C LYS A 56 3.19 -12.74 -2.02
N PRO A 57 4.39 -12.28 -1.62
CA PRO A 57 4.67 -10.85 -1.49
C PRO A 57 4.54 -10.07 -2.80
N ILE A 58 5.02 -10.63 -3.92
CA ILE A 58 5.02 -9.92 -5.21
C ILE A 58 3.63 -9.93 -5.84
N GLU A 59 2.95 -11.07 -5.78
CA GLU A 59 1.62 -11.25 -6.35
C GLU A 59 0.58 -10.43 -5.57
N SER A 60 0.66 -10.40 -4.23
CA SER A 60 -0.22 -9.57 -3.40
C SER A 60 0.08 -8.08 -3.56
N LEU A 61 1.36 -7.69 -3.63
CA LEU A 61 1.75 -6.30 -3.88
C LEU A 61 1.19 -5.81 -5.22
N GLY A 62 1.31 -6.64 -6.26
CA GLY A 62 0.75 -6.35 -7.57
C GLY A 62 -0.78 -6.23 -7.54
N LEU A 63 -1.49 -7.19 -6.93
CA LEU A 63 -2.95 -7.17 -6.85
C LEU A 63 -3.45 -5.90 -6.15
N PHE A 64 -3.02 -5.66 -4.92
CA PHE A 64 -3.49 -4.52 -4.14
C PHE A 64 -2.97 -3.18 -4.69
N GLY A 65 -1.77 -3.14 -5.28
CA GLY A 65 -1.27 -1.96 -6.01
C GLY A 65 -2.07 -1.66 -7.29
N GLY A 66 -2.52 -2.69 -8.00
CA GLY A 66 -3.43 -2.56 -9.15
C GLY A 66 -4.80 -2.03 -8.72
N LEU A 67 -5.35 -2.56 -7.62
CA LEU A 67 -6.61 -2.10 -7.02
C LEU A 67 -6.51 -0.67 -6.46
N PHE A 68 -5.38 -0.30 -5.86
CA PHE A 68 -5.08 1.08 -5.44
C PHE A 68 -5.27 2.05 -6.62
N ASN A 69 -4.61 1.76 -7.75
CA ASN A 69 -4.68 2.62 -8.94
C ASN A 69 -6.09 2.61 -9.57
N PHE A 70 -6.76 1.46 -9.57
CA PHE A 70 -8.14 1.37 -10.04
C PHE A 70 -9.10 2.21 -9.20
N SER A 71 -9.02 2.11 -7.87
CA SER A 71 -9.81 2.92 -6.94
C SER A 71 -9.49 4.41 -7.09
N ARG A 72 -8.23 4.76 -7.34
CA ARG A 72 -7.80 6.15 -7.58
C ARG A 72 -8.40 6.71 -8.87
N MET A 73 -8.41 5.92 -9.94
CA MET A 73 -9.06 6.25 -11.21
C MET A 73 -10.56 6.52 -11.00
N ILE A 74 -11.28 5.64 -10.29
CA ILE A 74 -12.70 5.85 -9.97
C ILE A 74 -12.91 7.14 -9.17
N HIS A 75 -12.07 7.38 -8.16
CA HIS A 75 -12.14 8.59 -7.36
C HIS A 75 -11.95 9.87 -8.20
N SER A 76 -10.98 9.89 -9.13
CA SER A 76 -10.79 11.02 -10.06
C SER A 76 -11.98 11.20 -11.00
N ILE A 77 -12.59 10.12 -11.50
CA ILE A 77 -13.84 10.20 -12.32
C ILE A 77 -14.95 10.86 -11.51
N ILE A 78 -15.15 10.45 -10.25
CA ILE A 78 -16.18 11.03 -9.37
C ILE A 78 -15.94 12.53 -9.15
N LEU A 79 -14.69 12.95 -8.97
CA LEU A 79 -14.35 14.36 -8.78
C LEU A 79 -14.54 15.21 -10.04
N ILE A 80 -14.17 14.68 -11.21
CA ILE A 80 -14.29 15.39 -12.50
C ILE A 80 -15.75 15.51 -12.92
N THR A 81 -16.51 14.42 -12.84
CA THR A 81 -17.91 14.37 -13.29
C THR A 81 -18.91 14.92 -12.26
N ASP A 82 -18.46 15.12 -11.02
CA ASP A 82 -19.28 15.53 -9.89
C ASP A 82 -20.48 14.60 -9.60
N VAL A 83 -20.50 13.37 -10.15
CA VAL A 83 -21.66 12.45 -10.17
C VAL A 83 -22.20 12.09 -8.77
N ALA A 84 -21.35 12.10 -7.75
CA ALA A 84 -21.72 11.78 -6.37
C ALA A 84 -21.40 12.97 -5.44
N PRO A 85 -22.29 13.96 -5.27
CA PRO A 85 -22.03 15.19 -4.50
C PRO A 85 -21.92 14.98 -2.98
N TRP A 86 -22.22 13.77 -2.50
CA TRP A 86 -22.19 13.39 -1.08
C TRP A 86 -20.76 13.45 -0.51
N PRO A 87 -20.47 14.36 0.45
CA PRO A 87 -19.12 14.50 1.02
C PRO A 87 -18.59 13.20 1.63
N THR A 88 -19.46 12.45 2.32
CA THR A 88 -19.14 11.17 2.98
C THR A 88 -18.62 10.14 1.99
N PHE A 89 -19.28 9.99 0.84
CA PHE A 89 -18.88 9.02 -0.18
C PHE A 89 -17.55 9.39 -0.83
N ARG A 90 -17.30 10.68 -1.09
CA ARG A 90 -16.02 11.15 -1.65
C ARG A 90 -14.86 10.90 -0.69
N LEU A 91 -15.04 11.20 0.60
CA LEU A 91 -14.04 10.93 1.64
C LEU A 91 -13.74 9.42 1.74
N PHE A 92 -14.79 8.59 1.72
CA PHE A 92 -14.64 7.14 1.72
C PHE A 92 -13.86 6.64 0.50
N MET A 93 -14.23 7.05 -0.72
CA MET A 93 -13.55 6.63 -1.95
C MET A 93 -12.09 7.12 -2.02
N PHE A 94 -11.82 8.32 -1.51
CA PHE A 94 -10.47 8.84 -1.38
C PHE A 94 -9.62 7.95 -0.48
N ASP A 95 -10.11 7.63 0.73
CA ASP A 95 -9.36 6.82 1.70
C ASP A 95 -9.29 5.34 1.32
N LEU A 96 -10.31 4.80 0.64
CA LEU A 96 -10.30 3.42 0.14
C LEU A 96 -9.09 3.17 -0.77
N SER A 97 -8.75 4.14 -1.63
CA SER A 97 -7.55 4.02 -2.46
C SER A 97 -6.31 3.86 -1.56
N TRP A 98 -6.11 4.73 -0.57
CA TRP A 98 -4.98 4.64 0.37
C TRP A 98 -4.98 3.35 1.20
N GLN A 99 -6.13 2.84 1.62
CA GLN A 99 -6.26 1.56 2.33
C GLN A 99 -5.73 0.39 1.49
N LEU A 100 -6.07 0.36 0.19
CA LEU A 100 -5.56 -0.64 -0.75
C LEU A 100 -4.04 -0.50 -0.95
N GLY A 101 -3.54 0.73 -1.07
CA GLY A 101 -2.10 1.01 -1.20
C GLY A 101 -1.31 0.59 0.05
N PHE A 102 -1.83 0.90 1.23
CA PHE A 102 -1.26 0.47 2.51
C PHE A 102 -1.22 -1.06 2.61
N THR A 103 -2.35 -1.71 2.29
CA THR A 103 -2.47 -3.17 2.26
C THR A 103 -1.46 -3.82 1.33
N ALA A 104 -1.20 -3.22 0.16
CA ALA A 104 -0.21 -3.72 -0.78
C ALA A 104 1.19 -3.83 -0.13
N PHE A 105 1.60 -2.79 0.59
CA PHE A 105 2.88 -2.77 1.31
C PHE A 105 2.90 -3.66 2.55
N THR A 106 1.79 -3.74 3.28
CA THR A 106 1.62 -4.67 4.40
C THR A 106 1.77 -6.11 3.92
N CYS A 107 1.03 -6.52 2.88
CA CYS A 107 1.14 -7.87 2.34
C CYS A 107 2.53 -8.16 1.77
N TYR A 108 3.19 -7.18 1.15
CA TYR A 108 4.58 -7.32 0.71
C TYR A 108 5.51 -7.62 1.89
N PHE A 109 5.46 -6.81 2.95
CA PHE A 109 6.27 -6.99 4.15
C PHE A 109 6.06 -8.38 4.77
N PHE A 110 4.81 -8.73 5.05
CA PHE A 110 4.48 -9.99 5.71
C PHE A 110 4.77 -11.20 4.81
N GLY A 111 4.57 -11.11 3.50
CA GLY A 111 4.91 -12.17 2.55
C GLY A 111 6.42 -12.40 2.42
N VAL A 112 7.21 -11.32 2.49
CA VAL A 112 8.67 -11.40 2.52
C VAL A 112 9.15 -12.07 3.81
N SER A 113 8.64 -11.64 4.96
CA SER A 113 8.96 -12.24 6.25
C SER A 113 8.54 -13.71 6.33
N HIS A 114 7.41 -14.08 5.74
CA HIS A 114 6.99 -15.48 5.64
C HIS A 114 7.97 -16.31 4.80
N THR A 115 8.40 -15.78 3.65
CA THR A 115 9.41 -16.44 2.81
C THR A 115 10.71 -16.65 3.59
N LEU A 116 11.15 -15.63 4.35
CA LEU A 116 12.32 -15.73 5.23
C LEU A 116 12.17 -16.80 6.32
N SER A 117 10.96 -16.93 6.91
CA SER A 117 10.67 -17.94 7.93
C SER A 117 10.85 -19.37 7.42
N VAL A 118 10.52 -19.60 6.15
CA VAL A 118 10.66 -20.89 5.50
C VAL A 118 12.12 -21.17 5.16
N SER A 119 12.88 -20.15 4.72
CA SER A 119 14.29 -20.31 4.37
C SER A 119 15.21 -20.47 5.58
N ASN A 120 14.92 -19.84 6.73
CA ASN A 120 15.73 -19.97 7.93
C ASN A 120 14.86 -19.91 9.20
N ARG A 121 14.40 -21.08 9.65
CA ARG A 121 13.54 -21.21 10.84
C ARG A 121 14.22 -20.74 12.12
N VAL A 122 15.52 -20.99 12.29
CA VAL A 122 16.28 -20.64 13.50
C VAL A 122 16.35 -19.13 13.68
N ILE A 123 16.74 -18.40 12.62
CA ILE A 123 16.80 -16.93 12.65
C ILE A 123 15.41 -16.33 12.83
N PHE A 124 14.40 -16.88 12.15
CA PHE A 124 13.03 -16.37 12.28
C PHE A 124 12.46 -16.58 13.69
N LYS A 125 12.69 -17.75 14.30
CA LYS A 125 12.27 -18.05 15.68
C LYS A 125 12.98 -17.13 16.68
N ALA A 126 14.27 -16.84 16.47
CA ALA A 126 15.00 -15.86 17.28
C ALA A 126 14.48 -14.41 17.11
N TRP A 127 13.92 -14.09 15.95
CA TRP A 127 13.40 -12.74 15.68
C TRP A 127 11.98 -12.50 16.21
N VAL A 128 11.04 -13.40 15.89
CA VAL A 128 9.61 -13.15 16.17
C VAL A 128 9.12 -13.87 17.42
N GLY A 129 9.87 -14.89 17.89
CA GLY A 129 9.50 -15.73 19.03
C GLY A 129 8.34 -16.68 18.73
N SER A 130 7.21 -16.17 18.23
CA SER A 130 5.97 -16.92 17.98
C SER A 130 5.37 -16.62 16.60
N THR A 131 5.08 -17.67 15.83
CA THR A 131 4.46 -17.57 14.50
C THR A 131 3.01 -17.08 14.58
N THR A 132 2.25 -17.51 15.59
CA THR A 132 0.85 -17.10 15.78
C THR A 132 0.75 -15.60 16.06
N PHE A 133 1.67 -15.06 16.87
CA PHE A 133 1.73 -13.63 17.13
C PHE A 133 2.01 -12.84 15.84
N PHE A 134 2.92 -13.33 15.01
CA PHE A 134 3.23 -12.73 13.71
C PHE A 134 2.01 -12.65 12.79
N GLU A 135 1.28 -13.76 12.66
CA GLU A 135 0.08 -13.85 11.82
C GLU A 135 -1.06 -12.96 12.35
N ALA A 136 -1.21 -12.85 13.68
CA ALA A 136 -2.15 -11.93 14.31
C ALA A 136 -1.80 -10.46 14.04
N VAL A 137 -0.52 -10.08 14.18
CA VAL A 137 -0.04 -8.72 13.88
C VAL A 137 -0.22 -8.40 12.39
N SER A 138 0.03 -9.37 11.51
CA SER A 138 -0.22 -9.23 10.07
C SER A 138 -1.66 -8.91 9.76
N THR A 139 -2.58 -9.68 10.35
CA THR A 139 -4.01 -9.51 10.18
C THR A 139 -4.49 -8.18 10.75
N ALA A 140 -4.04 -7.82 11.97
CA ALA A 140 -4.39 -6.56 12.61
C ALA A 140 -3.86 -5.35 11.82
N THR A 141 -2.60 -5.38 11.37
CA THR A 141 -1.99 -4.30 10.57
C THR A 141 -2.73 -4.11 9.25
N THR A 142 -3.27 -5.18 8.68
CA THR A 142 -4.06 -5.11 7.44
C THR A 142 -5.47 -4.58 7.68
N LEU A 143 -6.16 -5.03 8.74
CA LEU A 143 -7.58 -4.70 8.97
C LEU A 143 -7.81 -3.34 9.65
N VAL A 144 -6.96 -2.95 10.60
CA VAL A 144 -7.16 -1.73 11.40
C VAL A 144 -7.25 -0.46 10.52
N PRO A 145 -6.42 -0.26 9.49
CA PRO A 145 -6.53 0.88 8.57
C PRO A 145 -7.81 0.92 7.73
N PHE A 146 -8.54 -0.19 7.59
CA PHE A 146 -9.86 -0.16 6.96
C PHE A 146 -10.96 0.30 7.93
N ILE A 147 -10.82 0.01 9.22
CA ILE A 147 -11.85 0.30 10.20
C ILE A 147 -11.74 1.73 10.71
N VAL A 148 -10.55 2.10 11.21
CA VAL A 148 -10.37 3.36 11.97
C VAL A 148 -10.57 4.60 11.07
N PRO A 149 -9.85 4.76 9.93
CA PRO A 149 -10.09 5.86 9.00
C PRO A 149 -11.52 5.95 8.48
N THR A 150 -12.14 4.81 8.16
CA THR A 150 -13.51 4.77 7.63
C THR A 150 -14.52 5.35 8.62
N ILE A 151 -14.39 5.02 9.91
CA ILE A 151 -15.24 5.60 10.96
C ILE A 151 -15.08 7.13 10.97
N PHE A 152 -13.84 7.65 10.97
CA PHE A 152 -13.60 9.10 11.01
C PHE A 152 -14.06 9.82 9.74
N ASN A 153 -13.96 9.20 8.57
CA ASN A 153 -14.50 9.74 7.31
C ASN A 153 -16.02 9.82 7.31
N ILE A 154 -16.68 8.79 7.84
CA ILE A 154 -18.15 8.77 7.97
C ILE A 154 -18.58 9.90 8.92
N MET A 155 -17.96 10.01 10.09
CA MET A 155 -18.27 11.07 11.06
C MET A 155 -18.01 12.47 10.48
N SER A 156 -16.87 12.67 9.82
CA SER A 156 -16.53 13.93 9.15
C SER A 156 -17.56 14.30 8.07
N GLY A 157 -17.96 13.34 7.24
CA GLY A 157 -18.97 13.52 6.21
C GLY A 157 -20.34 13.91 6.79
N ILE A 158 -20.80 13.22 7.84
CA ILE A 158 -22.07 13.52 8.51
C ILE A 158 -22.06 14.94 9.09
N TYR A 159 -21.03 15.31 9.86
CA TYR A 159 -20.97 16.66 10.44
C TYR A 159 -20.81 17.76 9.38
N ALA A 160 -20.15 17.48 8.25
CA ALA A 160 -20.10 18.40 7.12
C ALA A 160 -21.48 18.61 6.50
N THR A 161 -22.30 17.55 6.36
CA THR A 161 -23.67 17.68 5.85
C THR A 161 -24.61 18.42 6.80
N GLN A 162 -24.35 18.39 8.11
CA GLN A 162 -25.09 19.15 9.12
C GLN A 162 -24.68 20.63 9.20
N GLY A 163 -23.66 21.06 8.46
CA GLY A 163 -23.11 22.42 8.53
C GLY A 163 -22.19 22.66 9.73
N ASN A 164 -21.88 21.65 10.55
CA ASN A 164 -20.94 21.76 11.67
C ASN A 164 -19.49 21.57 11.18
N MET A 165 -18.97 22.60 10.50
CA MET A 165 -17.64 22.58 9.87
C MET A 165 -16.51 22.44 10.89
N ALA A 166 -16.67 22.97 12.11
CA ALA A 166 -15.66 22.87 13.17
C ALA A 166 -15.42 21.42 13.58
N LEU A 167 -16.50 20.65 13.76
CA LEU A 167 -16.41 19.26 14.19
C LEU A 167 -15.96 18.35 13.04
N ALA A 168 -16.45 18.59 11.82
CA ALA A 168 -15.96 17.91 10.61
C ALA A 168 -14.45 18.10 10.39
N GLY A 169 -13.96 19.33 10.61
CA GLY A 169 -12.53 19.66 10.57
C GLY A 169 -11.73 18.84 11.58
N LYS A 170 -12.18 18.75 12.84
CA LYS A 170 -11.52 17.96 13.90
C LYS A 170 -11.42 16.48 13.53
N TYR A 171 -12.52 15.85 13.11
CA TYR A 171 -12.51 14.44 12.71
C TYR A 171 -11.59 14.19 11.51
N THR A 172 -11.55 15.12 10.56
CA THR A 172 -10.63 15.03 9.43
C THR A 172 -9.18 15.10 9.90
N SER A 173 -8.80 16.05 10.76
CA SER A 173 -7.44 16.12 11.32
C SER A 173 -7.06 14.85 12.09
N VAL A 174 -7.97 14.28 12.88
CA VAL A 174 -7.74 12.99 13.56
C VAL A 174 -7.48 11.87 12.55
N ASN A 175 -8.26 11.80 11.47
CA ASN A 175 -8.04 10.81 10.40
C ASN A 175 -6.61 10.91 9.81
N TYR A 176 -6.15 12.13 9.51
CA TYR A 176 -4.81 12.33 8.98
C TYR A 176 -3.70 12.00 9.99
N TYR A 177 -3.90 12.26 11.29
CA TYR A 177 -2.97 11.78 12.32
C TYR A 177 -2.91 10.25 12.39
N CYS A 178 -4.05 9.56 12.30
CA CYS A 178 -4.08 8.09 12.23
C CYS A 178 -3.30 7.58 11.01
N TRP A 179 -3.52 8.18 9.84
CA TRP A 179 -2.76 7.85 8.63
C TRP A 179 -1.26 8.09 8.78
N ALA A 180 -0.86 9.21 9.39
CA ALA A 180 0.55 9.51 9.64
C ALA A 180 1.20 8.44 10.52
N VAL A 181 0.53 8.03 11.60
CA VAL A 181 1.02 6.98 12.51
C VAL A 181 1.10 5.63 11.79
N PHE A 182 0.05 5.21 11.08
CA PHE A 182 0.06 3.94 10.35
C PHE A 182 1.16 3.90 9.29
N ALA A 183 1.29 4.94 8.48
CA ALA A 183 2.31 5.02 7.44
C ALA A 183 3.72 5.01 8.04
N PHE A 184 3.95 5.76 9.13
CA PHE A 184 5.24 5.81 9.79
C PHE A 184 5.65 4.46 10.41
N VAL A 185 4.74 3.80 11.14
CA VAL A 185 4.99 2.48 11.72
C VAL A 185 5.29 1.46 10.62
N LEU A 186 4.49 1.41 9.56
CA LEU A 186 4.73 0.50 8.44
C LEU A 186 6.06 0.79 7.72
N ALA A 187 6.43 2.07 7.57
CA ALA A 187 7.70 2.46 6.96
C ALA A 187 8.90 1.93 7.75
N ILE A 188 8.87 2.05 9.08
CA ILE A 188 9.91 1.51 9.98
C ILE A 188 9.98 -0.01 9.86
N LEU A 189 8.84 -0.70 9.87
CA LEU A 189 8.79 -2.16 9.74
C LEU A 189 9.40 -2.62 8.40
N ILE A 190 9.00 -2.00 7.29
CA ILE A 190 9.53 -2.32 5.95
C ILE A 190 11.02 -2.05 5.85
N MET A 191 11.49 -0.91 6.36
CA MET A 191 12.91 -0.59 6.37
C MET A 191 13.69 -1.61 7.20
N PHE A 192 13.22 -1.93 8.41
CA PHE A 192 13.88 -2.87 9.30
C PHE A 192 13.97 -4.30 8.72
N ALA A 193 12.86 -4.87 8.25
CA ALA A 193 12.90 -6.20 7.63
C ALA A 193 13.67 -6.19 6.31
N GLY A 194 13.58 -5.09 5.58
CA GLY A 194 14.31 -4.85 4.35
C GLY A 194 15.82 -4.90 4.51
N LEU A 195 16.36 -4.15 5.48
CA LEU A 195 17.79 -4.16 5.81
C LEU A 195 18.25 -5.56 6.24
N ARG A 196 17.47 -6.24 7.09
CA ARG A 196 17.78 -7.63 7.50
C ARG A 196 17.76 -8.62 6.34
N LEU A 197 16.79 -8.51 5.44
CA LEU A 197 16.71 -9.37 4.27
C LEU A 197 17.91 -9.17 3.35
N ILE A 198 18.37 -7.93 3.17
CA ILE A 198 19.57 -7.63 2.38
C ILE A 198 20.80 -8.25 3.03
N ALA A 199 20.95 -8.15 4.35
CA ALA A 199 22.07 -8.77 5.07
C ALA A 199 22.09 -10.29 4.88
N LEU A 200 20.96 -10.96 5.13
CA LEU A 200 20.84 -12.41 4.96
C LEU A 200 21.10 -12.85 3.51
N LEU A 201 20.58 -12.08 2.55
CA LEU A 201 20.78 -12.38 1.14
C LEU A 201 22.24 -12.22 0.74
N ASN A 202 22.95 -11.21 1.26
CA ASN A 202 24.38 -11.03 1.02
C ASN A 202 25.20 -12.20 1.60
N ASP A 203 24.88 -12.66 2.81
CA ASP A 203 25.55 -13.81 3.44
C ASP A 203 25.31 -15.11 2.64
N HIS A 204 24.09 -15.30 2.14
CA HIS A 204 23.79 -16.46 1.30
C HIS A 204 24.49 -16.37 -0.07
N LEU A 205 24.59 -15.16 -0.63
CA LEU A 205 25.22 -14.94 -1.93
C LEU A 205 26.75 -15.11 -1.84
N SER A 206 27.39 -14.69 -0.75
CA SER A 206 28.82 -14.94 -0.51
C SER A 206 29.11 -16.44 -0.36
N SER A 207 28.25 -17.18 0.34
CA SER A 207 28.34 -18.64 0.45
C SER A 207 28.14 -19.37 -0.89
N GLN A 208 27.18 -18.91 -1.71
CA GLN A 208 26.89 -19.49 -3.03
C GLN A 208 27.81 -19.01 -4.16
N LEU A 209 28.61 -17.96 -3.94
CA LEU A 209 29.54 -17.42 -4.94
C LEU A 209 30.51 -18.49 -5.46
N ASN A 210 30.83 -19.47 -4.62
CA ASN A 210 31.67 -20.63 -4.97
C ASN A 210 31.01 -21.58 -6.00
N ARG A 211 29.73 -21.39 -6.35
CA ARG A 211 28.99 -22.15 -7.38
C ARG A 211 28.66 -21.22 -8.57
N HIS A 212 29.58 -21.14 -9.52
CA HIS A 212 29.68 -20.11 -10.57
C HIS A 212 28.45 -19.91 -11.49
N ASN A 213 27.52 -20.87 -11.61
CA ASN A 213 26.54 -20.89 -12.71
C ASN A 213 25.21 -20.13 -12.49
N ASN A 214 24.95 -19.52 -11.31
CA ASN A 214 23.66 -18.86 -11.03
C ASN A 214 23.73 -17.43 -10.45
N MET A 215 24.90 -16.79 -10.44
CA MET A 215 25.11 -15.50 -9.77
C MET A 215 24.22 -14.36 -10.31
N ALA A 216 24.01 -14.27 -11.63
CA ALA A 216 23.27 -13.17 -12.25
C ALA A 216 21.77 -13.15 -11.86
N LYS A 217 21.15 -14.33 -11.74
CA LYS A 217 19.73 -14.47 -11.36
C LYS A 217 19.50 -14.02 -9.92
N ILE A 218 20.40 -14.40 -9.00
CA ILE A 218 20.32 -14.06 -7.58
C ILE A 218 20.52 -12.56 -7.37
N LYS A 219 21.55 -11.96 -8.00
CA LYS A 219 21.79 -10.50 -7.95
C LYS A 219 20.58 -9.70 -8.44
N THR A 220 19.94 -10.16 -9.51
CA THR A 220 18.74 -9.50 -10.04
C THR A 220 17.57 -9.59 -9.07
N GLY A 221 17.34 -10.75 -8.44
CA GLY A 221 16.31 -10.91 -7.40
C GLY A 221 16.53 -9.96 -6.22
N ALA A 222 17.77 -9.86 -5.74
CA ALA A 222 18.16 -8.94 -4.68
C ALA A 222 17.88 -7.47 -5.04
N LEU A 223 18.24 -7.06 -6.26
CA LEU A 223 18.04 -5.70 -6.73
C LEU A 223 16.56 -5.32 -6.78
N LYS A 224 15.69 -6.22 -7.26
CA LYS A 224 14.24 -5.97 -7.30
C LYS A 224 13.69 -5.66 -5.91
N ILE A 225 14.05 -6.49 -4.94
CA ILE A 225 13.63 -6.34 -3.54
C ILE A 225 14.12 -5.01 -2.96
N LYS A 226 15.37 -4.63 -3.24
CA LYS A 226 15.94 -3.34 -2.79
C LYS A 226 15.16 -2.15 -3.36
N ILE A 227 14.86 -2.17 -4.65
CA ILE A 227 14.12 -1.08 -5.32
C ILE A 227 12.70 -0.97 -4.77
N THR A 228 11.97 -2.09 -4.67
CA THR A 228 10.58 -2.07 -4.16
C THR A 228 10.51 -1.61 -2.70
N MET A 229 11.45 -2.06 -1.88
CA MET A 229 11.58 -1.67 -0.47
C MET A 229 11.88 -0.17 -0.31
N LEU A 230 12.87 0.35 -1.05
CA LEU A 230 13.24 1.77 -0.99
C LEU A 230 12.10 2.67 -1.48
N ALA A 231 11.47 2.30 -2.61
CA ALA A 231 10.33 3.04 -3.15
C ALA A 231 9.14 3.03 -2.18
N GLY A 232 8.82 1.88 -1.58
CA GLY A 232 7.75 1.76 -0.60
C GLY A 232 8.02 2.58 0.66
N CYS A 233 9.24 2.51 1.22
CA CYS A 233 9.59 3.26 2.42
C CYS A 233 9.57 4.78 2.17
N ALA A 234 10.17 5.25 1.07
CA ALA A 234 10.16 6.66 0.70
C ALA A 234 8.73 7.20 0.56
N THR A 235 7.84 6.40 -0.04
CA THR A 235 6.43 6.75 -0.22
C THR A 235 5.68 6.86 1.10
N LEU A 236 5.86 5.89 1.99
CA LEU A 236 5.19 5.88 3.29
C LEU A 236 5.70 7.01 4.21
N ILE A 237 7.00 7.30 4.20
CA ILE A 237 7.57 8.43 4.94
C ILE A 237 7.01 9.75 4.40
N CYS A 238 7.00 9.93 3.09
CA CYS A 238 6.46 11.14 2.47
C CYS A 238 4.96 11.30 2.77
N LEU A 239 4.18 10.22 2.70
CA LEU A 239 2.77 10.22 3.10
C LEU A 239 2.60 10.58 4.57
N ALA A 240 3.43 10.05 5.47
CA ALA A 240 3.37 10.36 6.89
C ALA A 240 3.66 11.83 7.18
N ILE A 241 4.67 12.40 6.51
CA ILE A 241 5.02 13.83 6.62
C ILE A 241 3.86 14.69 6.11
N ILE A 242 3.33 14.39 4.92
CA ILE A 242 2.22 15.13 4.32
C ILE A 242 0.96 15.06 5.19
N ALA A 243 0.62 13.87 5.70
CA ALA A 243 -0.54 13.68 6.55
C ALA A 243 -0.39 14.45 7.87
N CYS A 244 0.79 14.41 8.50
CA CYS A 244 1.08 15.18 9.70
C CYS A 244 1.02 16.70 9.46
N LEU A 245 1.64 17.17 8.36
CA LEU A 245 1.61 18.56 7.95
C LEU A 245 0.18 19.05 7.71
N TYR A 246 -0.63 18.27 7.00
CA TYR A 246 -2.02 18.60 6.73
C TYR A 246 -2.89 18.56 7.99
N ALA A 247 -2.66 17.63 8.91
CA ALA A 247 -3.39 17.55 10.17
C ALA A 247 -3.12 18.77 11.07
N ALA A 248 -1.85 19.19 11.15
CA ALA A 248 -1.41 20.31 11.99
C ALA A 248 -1.73 21.68 11.39
N ALA A 249 -1.50 21.86 10.09
CA ALA A 249 -1.62 23.16 9.40
C ALA A 249 -2.83 23.26 8.45
N ARG A 250 -3.86 22.43 8.67
CA ARG A 250 -5.06 22.33 7.80
C ARG A 250 -5.60 23.71 7.42
N PHE A 251 -5.85 24.56 8.42
CA PHE A 251 -6.48 25.86 8.22
C PHE A 251 -5.63 26.77 7.33
N SER A 252 -4.33 26.88 7.61
CA SER A 252 -3.38 27.66 6.82
C SER A 252 -3.26 27.15 5.39
N ILE A 253 -3.23 25.82 5.20
CA ILE A 253 -3.14 25.21 3.87
C ILE A 253 -4.41 25.48 3.06
N THR A 254 -5.59 25.38 3.67
CA THR A 254 -6.86 25.65 2.99
C THR A 254 -7.12 27.12 2.69
N LEU A 255 -6.47 28.04 3.43
CA LEU A 255 -6.59 29.48 3.19
C LEU A 255 -5.76 29.93 1.98
N HIS A 256 -4.61 29.27 1.75
CA HIS A 256 -3.67 29.63 0.70
C HIS A 256 -3.71 28.65 -0.47
N SER A 257 -4.29 29.11 -1.57
CA SER A 257 -4.42 28.39 -2.84
C SER A 257 -3.17 27.59 -3.25
N SER A 258 -2.00 28.25 -3.25
CA SER A 258 -0.74 27.65 -3.69
C SER A 258 -0.33 26.43 -2.86
N TYR A 259 -0.53 26.46 -1.53
CA TYR A 259 -0.19 25.34 -0.66
C TYR A 259 -1.17 24.18 -0.87
N SER A 260 -2.47 24.48 -1.03
CA SER A 260 -3.48 23.46 -1.29
C SER A 260 -3.26 22.76 -2.63
N ILE A 261 -2.95 23.51 -3.70
CA ILE A 261 -2.63 22.96 -5.03
C ILE A 261 -1.37 22.09 -4.97
N THR A 262 -0.31 22.57 -4.31
CA THR A 262 0.96 21.82 -4.18
C THR A 262 0.74 20.52 -3.44
N LEU A 263 0.03 20.55 -2.32
CA LEU A 263 -0.25 19.36 -1.53
C LEU A 263 -1.12 18.37 -2.30
N ALA A 264 -2.16 18.85 -2.99
CA ALA A 264 -3.01 18.01 -3.82
C ALA A 264 -2.21 17.36 -4.96
N THR A 265 -1.28 18.09 -5.58
CA THR A 265 -0.39 17.58 -6.62
C THR A 265 0.45 16.41 -6.10
N ILE A 266 1.14 16.62 -4.98
CA ILE A 266 2.01 15.59 -4.39
C ILE A 266 1.21 14.36 -3.98
N VAL A 267 0.08 14.55 -3.28
CA VAL A 267 -0.79 13.45 -2.81
C VAL A 267 -1.42 12.67 -3.98
N ASN A 268 -1.74 13.32 -5.10
CA ASN A 268 -2.29 12.63 -6.27
C ASN A 268 -1.26 11.82 -7.05
N PHE A 269 -0.01 12.28 -7.11
CA PHE A 269 1.01 11.65 -7.95
C PHE A 269 1.92 10.67 -7.21
N ILE A 270 2.06 10.76 -5.89
CA ILE A 270 2.99 9.89 -5.15
C ILE A 270 2.64 8.41 -5.29
N GLY A 271 1.36 8.04 -5.21
CA GLY A 271 0.94 6.64 -5.32
C GLY A 271 1.16 6.03 -6.72
N PRO A 272 0.68 6.67 -7.81
CA PRO A 272 0.94 6.21 -9.17
C PRO A 272 2.44 6.21 -9.53
N ALA A 273 3.20 7.21 -9.09
CA ALA A 273 4.66 7.25 -9.30
C ALA A 273 5.34 6.03 -8.66
N THR A 274 5.03 5.73 -7.40
CA THR A 274 5.58 4.57 -6.71
C THR A 274 5.14 3.25 -7.33
N SER A 275 3.88 3.15 -7.74
CA SER A 275 3.35 1.99 -8.47
C SER A 275 4.10 1.77 -9.79
N THR A 276 4.44 2.84 -10.50
CA THR A 276 5.24 2.79 -11.73
C THR A 276 6.64 2.27 -11.46
N VAL A 277 7.32 2.79 -10.44
CA VAL A 277 8.66 2.33 -10.04
C VAL A 277 8.64 0.84 -9.66
N ILE A 278 7.66 0.40 -8.88
CA ILE A 278 7.49 -1.00 -8.49
C ILE A 278 7.20 -1.88 -9.71
N CYS A 279 6.31 -1.44 -10.61
CA CYS A 279 5.99 -2.16 -11.84
C CYS A 279 7.24 -2.35 -12.72
N LEU A 280 8.02 -1.28 -12.92
CA LEU A 280 9.30 -1.34 -13.63
C LEU A 280 10.27 -2.30 -12.94
N ALA A 281 10.41 -2.23 -11.62
CA ALA A 281 11.26 -3.15 -10.85
C ALA A 281 10.86 -4.62 -11.03
N VAL A 282 9.55 -4.92 -11.06
CA VAL A 282 9.03 -6.27 -11.29
C VAL A 282 9.34 -6.75 -12.71
N LEU A 283 9.24 -5.86 -13.71
CA LEU A 283 9.51 -6.13 -15.12
C LEU A 283 11.01 -6.27 -15.45
N LEU A 284 11.92 -5.77 -14.61
CA LEU A 284 13.37 -5.87 -14.86
C LEU A 284 13.79 -7.31 -15.14
N ASN A 285 14.29 -7.55 -16.35
CA ASN A 285 14.89 -8.82 -16.76
C ASN A 285 16.39 -8.78 -16.39
N PRO A 286 17.00 -9.87 -15.88
CA PRO A 286 18.46 -9.94 -15.66
C PRO A 286 19.29 -9.46 -16.86
N ALA A 287 18.84 -9.70 -18.09
CA ALA A 287 19.54 -9.26 -19.30
C ALA A 287 19.64 -7.73 -19.41
N ILE A 288 18.58 -7.01 -19.00
CA ILE A 288 18.55 -5.54 -19.04
C ILE A 288 19.43 -4.97 -17.92
N VAL A 289 19.45 -5.62 -16.77
CA VAL A 289 20.28 -5.21 -15.62
C VAL A 289 21.77 -5.36 -15.93
N SER A 290 22.20 -6.40 -16.66
CA SER A 290 23.59 -6.53 -17.08
C SER A 290 24.06 -5.41 -18.01
N THR A 291 23.17 -4.85 -18.82
CA THR A 291 23.48 -3.72 -19.72
C THR A 291 23.47 -2.38 -18.97
N LEU A 292 22.66 -2.25 -17.92
CA LEU A 292 22.56 -1.07 -17.07
C LEU A 292 23.62 -0.98 -15.95
N GLY A 293 24.70 -1.77 -16.04
CA GLY A 293 25.79 -1.89 -15.05
C GLY A 293 26.57 -0.61 -14.69
N PHE A 294 26.03 0.57 -15.00
CA PHE A 294 26.56 1.90 -14.70
C PHE A 294 26.17 2.43 -13.31
N TRP A 295 25.18 1.84 -12.64
CA TRP A 295 24.75 2.27 -11.30
C TRP A 295 25.45 1.46 -10.21
N SER A 296 26.77 1.60 -10.12
CA SER A 296 27.52 1.18 -8.94
C SER A 296 27.20 2.16 -7.79
N PHE A 297 26.08 1.93 -7.09
CA PHE A 297 25.83 2.59 -5.82
C PHE A 297 26.97 2.20 -4.88
N GLY A 298 27.80 3.21 -4.56
CA GLY A 298 29.11 3.10 -3.93
C GLY A 298 29.28 1.88 -3.03
N SER A 299 30.21 1.01 -3.42
CA SER A 299 31.03 0.31 -2.45
C SER A 299 31.65 1.38 -1.56
N ILE A 300 31.06 1.59 -0.38
CA ILE A 300 31.72 2.33 0.69
C ILE A 300 33.07 1.67 0.84
N SER A 301 34.10 2.46 0.54
CA SER A 301 35.51 2.12 0.50
C SER A 301 35.89 1.08 1.53
N GLU A 302 35.83 -0.20 1.15
CA GLU A 302 36.57 -1.25 1.81
C GLU A 302 38.00 -1.00 1.35
N SER A 303 38.67 -0.18 2.15
CA SER A 303 40.10 0.08 2.07
C SER A 303 40.80 -1.25 1.86
N GLN A 304 41.22 -1.50 0.61
CA GLN A 304 42.22 -2.48 0.27
C GLN A 304 43.44 -2.17 1.13
N SER A 305 43.51 -2.82 2.30
CA SER A 305 44.76 -3.04 2.98
C SER A 305 45.66 -3.75 1.98
N LEU A 306 46.73 -3.08 1.56
CA LEU A 306 47.76 -3.64 0.70
C LEU A 306 48.11 -5.07 1.16
N PRO A 307 48.32 -6.01 0.24
CA PRO A 307 48.98 -7.26 0.60
C PRO A 307 50.35 -6.92 1.21
N PRO A 308 50.69 -7.48 2.39
CA PRO A 308 52.02 -7.27 2.96
C PRO A 308 53.09 -7.77 1.98
N PRO A 309 54.26 -7.11 1.91
CA PRO A 309 55.36 -7.57 1.09
C PRO A 309 55.77 -8.98 1.52
N PHE A 310 55.98 -9.84 0.52
CA PHE A 310 56.53 -11.18 0.63
C PHE A 310 57.77 -11.18 1.54
N GLU A 311 57.62 -11.65 2.79
CA GLU A 311 58.76 -11.98 3.64
C GLU A 311 59.15 -13.44 3.42
N SER A 312 60.44 -13.61 3.16
CA SER A 312 61.13 -14.82 2.77
C SER A 312 61.19 -15.88 3.88
N ASN A 313 60.86 -17.11 3.50
CA ASN A 313 61.43 -18.39 3.93
C ASN A 313 61.95 -18.50 5.38
N THR A 314 61.14 -19.11 6.25
CA THR A 314 61.66 -19.93 7.36
C THR A 314 60.79 -21.19 7.53
N PRO A 315 61.38 -22.40 7.60
CA PRO A 315 60.64 -23.63 7.84
C PRO A 315 60.46 -23.81 9.35
N SER A 316 59.25 -23.58 9.85
CA SER A 316 58.85 -23.96 11.20
C SER A 316 57.64 -24.90 11.16
N THR A 317 57.88 -26.10 11.65
CA THR A 317 56.94 -27.18 11.89
C THR A 317 55.86 -26.73 12.87
N ILE A 318 54.62 -26.56 12.41
CA ILE A 318 53.45 -26.26 13.25
C ILE A 318 52.45 -27.43 13.11
N PRO A 319 51.94 -27.99 14.22
CA PRO A 319 51.03 -29.14 14.22
C PRO A 319 49.65 -28.81 13.63
N PRO A 320 48.92 -29.82 13.13
CA PRO A 320 47.65 -29.62 12.45
C PRO A 320 46.57 -29.03 13.38
N PRO A 321 45.70 -28.14 12.88
CA PRO A 321 44.61 -27.59 13.66
C PRO A 321 43.53 -28.66 13.94
N ASP A 322 43.07 -28.70 15.19
CA ASP A 322 42.00 -29.57 15.66
C ASP A 322 40.70 -29.33 14.89
N HIS A 323 40.31 -30.30 14.06
CA HIS A 323 39.05 -30.35 13.30
C HIS A 323 37.80 -30.57 14.16
N SER A 324 37.92 -30.50 15.49
CA SER A 324 36.85 -30.84 16.45
C SER A 324 35.65 -29.88 16.42
N PHE A 325 35.87 -28.58 16.21
CA PHE A 325 34.77 -27.60 16.32
C PHE A 325 33.80 -27.60 15.14
N TYR A 326 34.27 -27.85 13.92
CA TYR A 326 33.41 -27.88 12.72
C TYR A 326 32.59 -29.16 12.60
N HIS A 327 33.02 -30.25 13.24
CA HIS A 327 32.29 -31.52 13.22
C HIS A 327 31.04 -31.50 14.13
N ALA A 328 31.06 -30.72 15.23
CA ALA A 328 29.92 -30.56 16.12
C ALA A 328 28.76 -29.78 15.45
N LEU A 329 29.07 -28.70 14.72
CA LEU A 329 28.04 -27.88 14.07
C LEU A 329 27.33 -28.60 12.90
N HIS A 330 28.03 -29.52 12.23
CA HIS A 330 27.45 -30.32 11.15
C HIS A 330 26.64 -31.51 11.64
N HIS A 331 26.87 -31.99 12.87
CA HIS A 331 26.12 -33.11 13.44
C HIS A 331 24.73 -32.69 13.93
N ASP A 332 24.59 -31.47 14.47
CA ASP A 332 23.29 -30.93 14.90
C ASP A 332 22.35 -30.63 13.71
N ILE A 333 22.89 -30.23 12.56
CA ILE A 333 22.08 -29.99 11.34
C ILE A 333 21.55 -31.30 10.74
N LYS A 334 22.27 -32.42 10.93
CA LYS A 334 21.86 -33.72 10.40
C LYS A 334 20.79 -34.40 11.25
N LEU A 335 20.74 -34.12 12.55
CA LEU A 335 19.76 -34.70 13.46
C LEU A 335 18.34 -34.11 13.28
N ASP A 336 18.22 -32.90 12.72
CA ASP A 336 16.92 -32.25 12.45
C ASP A 336 16.29 -32.68 11.09
N GLN A 337 17.02 -33.44 10.25
CA GLN A 337 16.51 -33.94 8.96
C GLN A 337 16.01 -35.39 8.99
N ASP A 338 16.31 -36.16 10.04
CA ASP A 338 15.90 -37.57 10.18
C ASP A 338 14.69 -37.77 11.12
N GLU A 339 14.05 -36.69 11.59
CA GLU A 339 12.77 -36.78 12.31
C GLU A 339 11.61 -36.99 11.33
N LYS A 340 11.49 -38.27 10.90
CA LYS A 340 10.29 -39.01 10.46
C LYS A 340 9.06 -38.15 10.12
N GLU A 341 8.72 -38.11 8.84
CA GLU A 341 7.31 -38.02 8.40
C GLU A 341 6.53 -39.19 9.01
N PRO A 342 5.51 -38.96 9.87
CA PRO A 342 4.53 -39.98 10.16
C PRO A 342 3.58 -40.10 8.95
N ASP A 343 3.55 -41.29 8.36
CA ASP A 343 2.54 -41.74 7.39
C ASP A 343 1.14 -41.48 7.95
N MET A 344 0.52 -40.38 7.52
CA MET A 344 -0.85 -40.04 7.89
C MET A 344 -1.79 -40.55 6.79
N ASN A 345 -2.22 -41.80 6.98
CA ASN A 345 -3.26 -42.46 6.22
C ASN A 345 -4.63 -41.82 6.53
N PRO A 346 -5.36 -41.22 5.56
CA PRO A 346 -6.65 -40.60 5.85
C PRO A 346 -7.75 -41.67 5.83
N GLN A 347 -8.09 -42.18 7.01
CA GLN A 347 -9.29 -42.99 7.21
C GLN A 347 -10.50 -42.05 7.36
N TYR A 348 -11.18 -41.83 6.24
CA TYR A 348 -12.45 -41.10 6.15
C TYR A 348 -13.51 -41.86 6.96
N SER A 349 -14.07 -41.22 7.99
CA SER A 349 -15.21 -41.74 8.75
C SER A 349 -16.46 -40.97 8.37
N ASP A 350 -17.44 -41.71 7.85
CA ASP A 350 -18.76 -41.25 7.47
C ASP A 350 -19.53 -40.70 8.68
N ILE A 351 -20.05 -39.47 8.56
CA ILE A 351 -21.04 -38.90 9.47
C ILE A 351 -22.33 -38.66 8.67
N PRO A 352 -23.50 -39.16 9.13
CA PRO A 352 -24.75 -39.08 8.39
C PRO A 352 -25.40 -37.70 8.48
N TYR A 353 -25.87 -37.21 7.34
CA TYR A 353 -26.66 -35.99 7.19
C TYR A 353 -28.10 -36.17 7.73
N GLY A 354 -28.52 -35.30 8.64
CA GLY A 354 -29.91 -35.13 9.07
C GLY A 354 -30.48 -33.76 8.68
N TYR A 355 -31.50 -33.79 7.80
CA TYR A 355 -32.71 -32.95 7.58
C TYR A 355 -32.82 -31.45 8.03
N PRO A 356 -33.76 -30.66 7.45
CA PRO A 356 -33.56 -29.26 7.13
C PRO A 356 -34.32 -28.32 8.09
N ARG A 357 -33.79 -27.11 8.29
CA ARG A 357 -34.53 -26.03 8.96
C ARG A 357 -34.94 -24.98 7.94
N SER A 358 -36.23 -24.90 7.68
CA SER A 358 -36.89 -23.82 6.95
C SER A 358 -36.74 -22.50 7.70
N HIS A 359 -36.03 -21.54 7.10
CA HIS A 359 -36.03 -20.15 7.54
C HIS A 359 -37.21 -19.38 6.92
N PRO A 360 -37.93 -18.54 7.69
CA PRO A 360 -39.01 -17.73 7.16
C PRO A 360 -38.48 -16.62 6.25
N SER A 361 -39.21 -16.36 5.18
CA SER A 361 -38.94 -15.36 4.14
C SER A 361 -38.81 -13.94 4.71
N ASN A 362 -37.63 -13.35 4.52
CA ASN A 362 -37.21 -12.04 5.04
C ASN A 362 -37.68 -10.85 4.18
N THR A 363 -38.71 -11.04 3.34
CA THR A 363 -39.17 -10.05 2.35
C THR A 363 -39.86 -8.84 2.99
N ASN A 364 -40.52 -9.00 4.14
CA ASN A 364 -41.26 -7.90 4.79
C ASN A 364 -40.36 -6.90 5.56
N ARG A 365 -39.06 -7.20 5.73
CA ARG A 365 -38.14 -6.33 6.47
C ARG A 365 -37.49 -5.29 5.56
N LEU A 366 -37.13 -5.68 4.34
CA LEU A 366 -36.58 -4.75 3.33
C LEU A 366 -37.61 -3.70 2.90
N GLU A 367 -38.88 -4.08 2.76
CA GLU A 367 -39.93 -3.16 2.32
C GLU A 367 -40.22 -2.08 3.38
N ASN A 368 -40.18 -2.43 4.67
CA ASN A 368 -40.32 -1.49 5.77
C ASN A 368 -39.11 -0.55 5.92
N ASP A 369 -37.90 -1.04 5.67
CA ASP A 369 -36.68 -0.21 5.70
C ASP A 369 -36.61 0.74 4.50
N GLN A 370 -37.07 0.32 3.33
CA GLN A 370 -37.21 1.17 2.13
C GLN A 370 -38.24 2.30 2.36
N MET A 371 -39.36 1.99 3.01
CA MET A 371 -40.41 2.97 3.31
C MET A 371 -39.91 4.02 4.34
N ARG A 372 -39.18 3.60 5.37
CA ARG A 372 -38.52 4.52 6.31
C ARG A 372 -37.48 5.40 5.63
N TYR A 373 -36.68 4.85 4.71
CA TYR A 373 -35.69 5.63 3.98
C TYR A 373 -36.33 6.71 3.09
N ASN A 374 -37.44 6.39 2.43
CA ASN A 374 -38.16 7.34 1.57
C ASN A 374 -38.83 8.45 2.38
N CYS A 375 -39.46 8.15 3.52
CA CYS A 375 -40.04 9.16 4.42
C CYS A 375 -38.98 10.12 4.99
N THR A 376 -37.79 9.62 5.32
CA THR A 376 -36.73 10.46 5.90
C THR A 376 -36.11 11.38 4.83
N THR A 377 -36.05 10.92 3.58
CA THR A 377 -35.49 11.67 2.45
C THR A 377 -36.43 12.80 1.99
N GLU A 378 -37.74 12.57 2.02
CA GLU A 378 -38.77 13.60 1.76
C GLU A 378 -38.76 14.72 2.81
N ALA A 379 -38.66 14.37 4.10
CA ALA A 379 -38.60 15.36 5.19
C ALA A 379 -37.37 16.28 5.08
N ILE A 380 -36.22 15.76 4.61
CA ILE A 380 -34.99 16.53 4.40
C ILE A 380 -35.08 17.43 3.15
N ARG A 381 -35.85 17.04 2.12
CA ARG A 381 -36.12 17.92 0.96
C ARG A 381 -37.02 19.09 1.34
N LEU A 382 -37.99 18.88 2.23
CA LEU A 382 -38.93 19.91 2.68
C LEU A 382 -38.31 20.90 3.69
N GLN A 383 -37.18 20.55 4.32
CA GLN A 383 -36.45 21.44 5.23
C GLN A 383 -35.37 22.30 4.55
N ARG A 384 -35.14 22.16 3.23
CA ARG A 384 -34.35 23.19 2.52
C ARG A 384 -35.21 24.45 2.44
N PRO A 385 -34.77 25.58 3.03
CA PRO A 385 -35.39 26.85 2.72
C PRO A 385 -35.24 27.06 1.22
N TRP A 386 -36.36 27.08 0.51
CA TRP A 386 -36.40 27.58 -0.85
C TRP A 386 -36.00 29.05 -0.74
N SER A 387 -34.72 29.35 -0.96
CA SER A 387 -34.25 30.73 -1.08
C SER A 387 -34.67 31.15 -2.48
N PRO A 388 -35.72 31.97 -2.66
CA PRO A 388 -36.02 32.50 -3.97
C PRO A 388 -34.78 33.27 -4.42
N SER A 389 -34.22 32.86 -5.56
CA SER A 389 -33.23 33.64 -6.29
C SER A 389 -33.76 35.07 -6.37
N LYS A 390 -33.09 36.01 -5.70
CA LYS A 390 -33.41 37.43 -5.85
C LYS A 390 -33.37 37.72 -7.35
N PRO A 391 -34.46 38.23 -7.95
CA PRO A 391 -34.38 38.71 -9.32
C PRO A 391 -33.27 39.76 -9.38
N ASN A 392 -32.39 39.63 -10.36
CA ASN A 392 -31.41 40.67 -10.68
C ASN A 392 -32.18 41.95 -10.96
N THR A 393 -32.24 42.84 -9.98
CA THR A 393 -32.70 44.20 -10.19
C THR A 393 -31.67 44.85 -11.09
N ILE A 394 -31.95 44.88 -12.39
CA ILE A 394 -31.26 45.74 -13.34
C ILE A 394 -31.56 47.16 -12.87
N THR A 395 -30.59 47.78 -12.21
CA THR A 395 -30.64 49.20 -11.89
C THR A 395 -30.66 49.98 -13.19
N GLN A 396 -31.65 50.85 -13.34
CA GLN A 396 -31.92 51.71 -14.50
C GLN A 396 -30.81 52.74 -14.80
N SER A 397 -29.67 52.66 -14.10
CA SER A 397 -28.49 53.51 -14.30
C SER A 397 -27.58 53.05 -15.44
N ASP A 398 -27.72 51.81 -15.93
CA ASP A 398 -26.84 51.26 -16.97
C ASP A 398 -27.38 51.46 -18.41
N ILE A 399 -28.47 52.21 -18.59
CA ILE A 399 -29.09 52.50 -19.91
C ILE A 399 -29.02 54.01 -20.23
N LYS A 400 -27.89 54.68 -19.93
CA LYS A 400 -27.69 56.09 -20.32
C LYS A 400 -26.47 56.39 -21.19
N ASP A 401 -25.56 55.44 -21.40
CA ASP A 401 -24.29 55.74 -22.08
C ASP A 401 -24.18 55.28 -23.54
N HIS A 402 -25.28 54.80 -24.15
CA HIS A 402 -25.28 54.36 -25.55
C HIS A 402 -26.44 54.97 -26.34
N LEU A 403 -26.37 56.28 -26.62
CA LEU A 403 -27.07 56.90 -27.74
C LEU A 403 -26.06 57.67 -28.62
N PRO A 404 -26.02 57.41 -29.94
CA PRO A 404 -25.17 58.14 -30.86
C PRO A 404 -25.73 59.54 -31.12
N ALA A 405 -24.88 60.57 -30.97
CA ALA A 405 -25.19 61.93 -31.38
C ALA A 405 -25.38 61.97 -32.91
N SER A 406 -26.55 62.46 -33.33
CA SER A 406 -26.83 62.89 -34.70
C SER A 406 -27.17 64.37 -34.65
N GLY A 407 -26.45 65.16 -35.45
CA GLY A 407 -26.55 66.63 -35.49
C GLY A 407 -25.21 67.27 -35.76
#